data_AF-A0A932JZ23-F1
#
_entry.id   AF-A0A932JZ23-F1
#
_cell.length_a   1.000
_cell.length_b   1.000
_cell.length_c   1.000
_cell.angle_alpha   90.00
_cell.angle_beta   90.00
_cell.angle_gamma   90.00
#
_symmetry.space_group_name_H-M   'P 1'
#
loop_
_entity.id
_entity.type
_entity.pdbx_description
1 polymer ?
#
loop_
_entity_poly.entity_id
_entity_poly.type
_entity_poly.pdbx_seq_one_letter_code
_entity_poly.pdbx_strand_id
1 'polypeptide(L)'
;MLYTDKVYGQHKIEEEVVVELINSKPVQRLKKISQYGINHLVLKHLSTTRFEHSVGVYLLLRRLNASLKEQINGLLHDVSHTAFSHVADFVFKNSEQNYHEKFYNKFLLNSEIPMILKRHNLSIDDVTAETSHTLLEKDFPDLCADRLDYFYRDLTHIHKISIDEAHNNLGHLIIMNNEILFDDINAAKFFAFNYCEGNKTFWADTKIIMFMTMMAEIIGIALKNKIISEGDLFLTDDVVLRIIKDSADEEINKRFKWIREDLILKEDE
;
A
#
# COMPACT_ATOMS: atom_id res chain seq x y z
N MET A 1 -10.80 -20.06 3.85
CA MET A 1 -11.08 -19.25 2.65
C MET A 1 -10.09 -19.60 1.56
N LEU A 2 -10.54 -19.85 0.32
CA LEU A 2 -9.64 -19.99 -0.83
C LEU A 2 -9.42 -18.59 -1.44
N TYR A 3 -8.17 -18.17 -1.59
CA TYR A 3 -7.79 -16.88 -2.15
C TYR A 3 -6.81 -17.09 -3.30
N THR A 4 -6.95 -16.35 -4.39
CA THR A 4 -6.01 -16.38 -5.51
C THR A 4 -5.40 -14.99 -5.66
N ASP A 5 -4.12 -14.90 -5.33
CA ASP A 5 -3.33 -13.68 -5.49
C ASP A 5 -2.62 -13.69 -6.86
N LYS A 6 -2.49 -12.52 -7.49
CA LYS A 6 -1.86 -12.38 -8.81
C LYS A 6 -0.35 -12.66 -8.78
N VAL A 7 0.31 -12.40 -7.65
CA VAL A 7 1.75 -12.59 -7.45
C VAL A 7 2.02 -13.92 -6.77
N TYR A 8 1.31 -14.25 -5.69
CA TYR A 8 1.61 -15.43 -4.88
C TYR A 8 0.83 -16.69 -5.26
N GLY A 9 -0.09 -16.62 -6.21
CA GLY A 9 -0.89 -17.75 -6.66
C GLY A 9 -2.03 -18.11 -5.71
N GLN A 10 -2.47 -19.36 -5.74
CA GLN A 10 -3.62 -19.82 -4.96
C GLN A 10 -3.21 -20.29 -3.56
N HIS A 11 -3.91 -19.78 -2.55
CA HIS A 11 -3.68 -20.08 -1.14
C HIS A 11 -4.97 -20.44 -0.41
N LYS A 12 -4.89 -21.42 0.48
CA LYS A 12 -5.95 -21.74 1.44
C LYS A 12 -5.61 -21.09 2.78
N ILE A 13 -6.41 -20.11 3.19
CA ILE A 13 -6.31 -19.44 4.49
C ILE A 13 -7.27 -20.14 5.45
N GLU A 14 -6.74 -20.79 6.49
CA GLU A 14 -7.52 -21.65 7.40
C GLU A 14 -7.71 -21.02 8.77
N GLU A 15 -6.83 -20.07 9.12
CA GLU A 15 -6.82 -19.34 10.37
C GLU A 15 -8.09 -18.46 10.46
N GLU A 16 -9.02 -18.83 11.33
CA GLU A 16 -10.33 -18.17 11.45
C GLU A 16 -10.21 -16.67 11.71
N VAL A 17 -9.27 -16.27 12.58
CA VAL A 17 -8.98 -14.86 12.86
C VAL A 17 -8.58 -14.09 11.59
N VAL A 18 -7.76 -14.68 10.73
CA VAL A 18 -7.31 -14.04 9.48
C VAL A 18 -8.48 -13.92 8.52
N VAL A 19 -9.28 -14.98 8.38
CA VAL A 19 -10.49 -14.96 7.53
C VAL A 19 -11.46 -13.88 7.99
N GLU A 20 -11.69 -13.76 9.30
CA GLU A 20 -12.58 -12.75 9.87
C GLU A 20 -12.04 -11.33 9.68
N LEU A 21 -10.73 -11.11 9.89
CA LEU A 21 -10.08 -9.83 9.64
C LEU A 21 -10.12 -9.44 8.17
N ILE A 22 -9.84 -10.36 7.25
CA ILE A 22 -9.95 -10.09 5.80
C ILE A 22 -11.36 -9.62 5.45
N ASN A 23 -12.40 -10.22 6.04
CA ASN A 23 -13.79 -9.86 5.77
C ASN A 23 -14.30 -8.65 6.57
N SER A 24 -13.50 -8.11 7.48
CA SER A 24 -13.86 -6.92 8.27
C SER A 24 -13.99 -5.68 7.39
N LYS A 25 -14.85 -4.74 7.79
CA LYS A 25 -15.02 -3.43 7.15
C LYS A 25 -13.72 -2.66 6.93
N PRO A 26 -12.79 -2.52 7.91
CA PRO A 26 -11.56 -1.76 7.69
C PRO A 26 -10.67 -2.39 6.61
N VAL A 27 -10.53 -3.72 6.58
CA VAL A 27 -9.73 -4.39 5.54
C VAL A 27 -10.45 -4.38 4.19
N GLN A 28 -11.77 -4.64 4.15
CA GLN A 28 -12.56 -4.57 2.93
C GLN A 28 -12.59 -3.16 2.33
N ARG A 29 -12.45 -2.10 3.14
CA ARG A 29 -12.33 -0.73 2.65
C ARG A 29 -11.11 -0.56 1.73
N LEU A 30 -10.01 -1.26 2.00
CA LEU A 30 -8.78 -1.16 1.22
C LEU A 30 -8.98 -1.55 -0.26
N LYS A 31 -10.03 -2.34 -0.60
CA LYS A 31 -10.41 -2.63 -2.00
C LYS A 31 -10.83 -1.40 -2.80
N LYS A 32 -11.07 -0.28 -2.12
CA LYS A 32 -11.50 1.00 -2.71
C LYS A 32 -10.47 2.10 -2.50
N ILE A 33 -9.24 1.73 -2.12
CA ILE A 33 -8.11 2.63 -1.98
C ILE A 33 -7.00 2.11 -2.89
N SER A 34 -6.65 2.89 -3.90
CA SER A 34 -5.63 2.51 -4.88
C SER A 34 -4.23 2.51 -4.27
N GLN A 35 -3.41 1.51 -4.60
CA GLN A 35 -1.98 1.49 -4.27
C GLN A 35 -1.29 2.72 -4.87
N TYR A 36 -1.74 3.16 -6.05
CA TYR A 36 -1.09 4.17 -6.88
C TYR A 36 -1.64 5.59 -6.69
N GLY A 37 -2.41 5.83 -5.63
CA GLY A 37 -3.04 7.13 -5.35
C GLY A 37 -3.87 7.63 -6.52
N ILE A 38 -3.72 8.89 -6.93
CA ILE A 38 -4.50 9.45 -8.05
C ILE A 38 -4.18 8.80 -9.42
N ASN A 39 -3.01 8.16 -9.56
CA ASN A 39 -2.53 7.67 -10.85
C ASN A 39 -3.46 6.63 -11.49
N HIS A 40 -4.16 5.81 -10.70
CA HIS A 40 -5.13 4.83 -11.24
C HIS A 40 -6.32 5.48 -11.98
N LEU A 41 -6.63 6.75 -11.69
CA LEU A 41 -7.69 7.47 -12.39
C LEU A 41 -7.25 7.94 -13.77
N VAL A 42 -5.94 8.12 -13.99
CA VAL A 42 -5.37 8.59 -15.25
C VAL A 42 -4.83 7.41 -16.05
N LEU A 43 -3.97 6.61 -15.42
CA LEU A 43 -3.33 5.42 -15.96
C LEU A 43 -4.20 4.20 -15.62
N LYS A 44 -5.27 3.98 -16.39
CA LYS A 44 -6.31 2.98 -16.08
C LYS A 44 -5.80 1.53 -15.95
N HIS A 45 -4.62 1.24 -16.49
CA HIS A 45 -4.00 -0.08 -16.34
C HIS A 45 -3.53 -0.33 -14.89
N LEU A 46 -3.21 0.72 -14.12
CA LEU A 46 -2.83 0.64 -12.71
C LEU A 46 -4.05 0.35 -11.84
N SER A 47 -4.23 -0.91 -11.42
CA SER A 47 -5.47 -1.37 -10.77
C SER A 47 -5.29 -2.08 -9.43
N THR A 48 -4.05 -2.22 -8.96
CA THR A 48 -3.75 -2.73 -7.61
C THR A 48 -4.32 -1.80 -6.55
N THR A 49 -4.99 -2.37 -5.56
CA THR A 49 -5.49 -1.68 -4.38
C THR A 49 -4.64 -2.06 -3.17
N ARG A 50 -4.77 -1.26 -2.09
CA ARG A 50 -4.16 -1.57 -0.80
C ARG A 50 -4.59 -2.93 -0.27
N PHE A 51 -5.77 -3.43 -0.64
CA PHE A 51 -6.24 -4.75 -0.21
C PHE A 51 -5.39 -5.88 -0.79
N GLU A 52 -5.08 -5.85 -2.10
CA GLU A 52 -4.24 -6.89 -2.69
C GLU A 52 -2.83 -6.85 -2.10
N HIS A 53 -2.30 -5.64 -1.86
CA HIS A 53 -1.00 -5.46 -1.21
C HIS A 53 -1.00 -6.02 0.24
N SER A 54 -1.94 -5.62 1.10
CA SER A 54 -1.99 -6.12 2.49
C SER A 54 -2.18 -7.64 2.58
N VAL A 55 -3.02 -8.23 1.72
CA VAL A 55 -3.15 -9.70 1.67
C VAL A 55 -1.87 -10.34 1.14
N GLY A 56 -1.19 -9.71 0.20
CA GLY A 56 0.11 -10.13 -0.31
C GLY A 56 1.21 -10.15 0.74
N VAL A 57 1.34 -9.07 1.52
CA VAL A 57 2.27 -8.98 2.66
C VAL A 57 1.99 -10.10 3.68
N TYR A 58 0.72 -10.34 4.00
CA TYR A 58 0.31 -11.49 4.82
C TYR A 58 0.79 -12.83 4.23
N LEU A 59 0.57 -13.06 2.93
CA LEU A 59 0.98 -14.31 2.27
C LEU A 59 2.50 -14.48 2.23
N LEU A 60 3.24 -13.40 2.02
CA LEU A 60 4.69 -13.41 2.04
C LEU A 60 5.23 -13.72 3.44
N LEU A 61 4.71 -13.05 4.48
CA LEU A 61 5.06 -13.35 5.87
C LEU A 61 4.76 -14.80 6.23
N ARG A 62 3.61 -15.33 5.77
CA ARG A 62 3.26 -16.74 5.97
C ARG A 62 4.24 -17.69 5.26
N ARG A 63 4.63 -17.40 4.02
CA ARG A 63 5.65 -18.15 3.27
C ARG A 63 7.01 -18.14 4.00
N LEU A 64 7.33 -17.01 4.61
CA LEU A 64 8.52 -16.78 5.41
C LEU A 64 8.41 -17.38 6.83
N ASN A 65 7.35 -18.11 7.16
CA ASN A 65 7.15 -18.69 8.51
C ASN A 65 7.21 -17.66 9.64
N ALA A 66 6.82 -16.40 9.38
CA ALA A 66 6.63 -15.39 10.40
C ALA A 66 5.58 -15.84 11.43
N SER A 67 5.62 -15.29 12.64
CA SER A 67 4.61 -15.61 13.66
C SER A 67 3.20 -15.23 13.19
N LEU A 68 2.16 -15.92 13.67
CA LEU A 68 0.77 -15.55 13.32
C LEU A 68 0.45 -14.09 13.68
N LYS A 69 0.99 -13.58 14.78
CA LYS A 69 0.83 -12.18 15.20
C LYS A 69 1.41 -11.22 14.16
N GLU A 70 2.62 -11.51 13.68
CA GLU A 70 3.28 -10.73 12.65
C GLU A 70 2.58 -10.81 11.29
N GLN A 71 2.10 -12.01 10.91
CA GLN A 71 1.26 -12.18 9.71
C GLN A 71 -0.01 -11.33 9.79
N ILE A 72 -0.68 -11.31 10.94
CA ILE A 72 -1.85 -10.46 11.18
C ILE A 72 -1.46 -8.98 11.09
N ASN A 73 -0.33 -8.57 11.67
CA ASN A 73 0.11 -7.19 11.56
C ASN A 73 0.38 -6.81 10.10
N GLY A 74 1.02 -7.68 9.31
CA GLY A 74 1.20 -7.47 7.87
C GLY A 74 -0.11 -7.38 7.09
N LEU A 75 -1.16 -8.10 7.49
CA LEU A 75 -2.50 -7.89 6.92
C LEU A 75 -3.09 -6.51 7.26
N LEU A 76 -2.73 -5.97 8.42
CA LEU A 76 -3.35 -4.77 8.98
C LEU A 76 -2.54 -3.49 8.75
N HIS A 77 -1.23 -3.56 8.49
CA HIS A 77 -0.32 -2.40 8.52
C HIS A 77 -0.84 -1.18 7.74
N ASP A 78 -1.49 -1.44 6.60
CA ASP A 78 -2.01 -0.42 5.70
C ASP A 78 -3.47 0.01 5.95
N VAL A 79 -4.14 -0.52 6.98
CA VAL A 79 -5.56 -0.19 7.25
C VAL A 79 -5.79 1.25 7.65
N SER A 80 -4.77 2.05 7.94
CA SER A 80 -4.92 3.49 8.16
C SER A 80 -4.62 4.34 6.93
N HIS A 81 -4.29 3.74 5.78
CA HIS A 81 -4.08 4.52 4.56
C HIS A 81 -5.32 5.36 4.21
N THR A 82 -5.04 6.61 3.87
CA THR A 82 -6.05 7.58 3.42
C THR A 82 -6.45 7.31 1.97
N ALA A 83 -7.58 7.89 1.56
CA ALA A 83 -7.96 8.03 0.17
C ALA A 83 -6.79 8.62 -0.63
N PHE A 84 -6.53 8.01 -1.79
CA PHE A 84 -5.39 8.26 -2.66
C PHE A 84 -4.03 7.97 -2.02
N SER A 85 -3.97 7.08 -1.03
CA SER A 85 -2.71 6.55 -0.48
C SER A 85 -1.78 7.69 -0.03
N HIS A 86 -0.57 7.77 -0.60
CA HIS A 86 0.44 8.75 -0.19
C HIS A 86 0.15 10.19 -0.59
N VAL A 87 -0.95 10.51 -1.29
CA VAL A 87 -1.28 11.92 -1.59
C VAL A 87 -1.38 12.76 -0.32
N ALA A 88 -1.85 12.19 0.79
CA ALA A 88 -1.89 12.89 2.08
C ALA A 88 -0.49 13.34 2.54
N ASP A 89 0.56 12.56 2.26
CA ASP A 89 1.94 12.96 2.58
C ASP A 89 2.33 14.25 1.86
N PHE A 90 1.92 14.42 0.60
CA PHE A 90 2.14 15.67 -0.16
C PHE A 90 1.29 16.82 0.37
N VAL A 91 0.04 16.57 0.75
CA VAL A 91 -0.88 17.59 1.33
C VAL A 91 -0.29 18.18 2.60
N PHE A 92 0.22 17.31 3.50
CA PHE A 92 0.72 17.70 4.81
C PHE A 92 2.24 17.91 4.85
N LYS A 93 2.92 17.89 3.70
CA LYS A 93 4.38 18.06 3.56
C LYS A 93 5.17 17.08 4.44
N ASN A 94 4.70 15.84 4.51
CA ASN A 94 5.30 14.77 5.28
C ASN A 94 6.36 14.04 4.44
N SER A 95 7.62 14.50 4.51
CA SER A 95 8.71 13.99 3.66
C SER A 95 9.08 12.52 3.94
N GLU A 96 8.73 12.00 5.12
CA GLU A 96 8.97 10.61 5.52
C GLU A 96 7.97 9.63 4.87
N GLN A 97 6.90 10.12 4.23
CA GLN A 97 5.85 9.32 3.57
C GLN A 97 5.07 8.34 4.47
N ASN A 98 5.09 8.61 5.79
CA ASN A 98 4.47 7.82 6.86
C ASN A 98 3.21 8.47 7.48
N TYR A 99 2.48 9.34 6.77
CA TYR A 99 1.38 10.10 7.38
C TYR A 99 0.28 9.18 7.92
N HIS A 100 0.01 8.07 7.22
CA HIS A 100 -0.97 7.06 7.61
C HIS A 100 -0.60 6.33 8.92
N GLU A 101 0.69 6.15 9.22
CA GLU A 101 1.16 5.51 10.46
C GLU A 101 0.80 6.31 11.71
N LYS A 102 0.79 7.65 11.60
CA LYS A 102 0.39 8.56 12.70
C LYS A 102 -1.03 8.29 13.20
N PHE A 103 -1.87 7.70 12.35
CA PHE A 103 -3.25 7.36 12.66
C PHE A 103 -3.46 5.86 12.88
N TYR A 104 -2.44 5.02 12.68
CA TYR A 104 -2.56 3.56 12.70
C TYR A 104 -3.23 3.05 13.99
N ASN A 105 -2.64 3.34 15.15
CA ASN A 105 -3.18 2.91 16.44
C ASN A 105 -4.59 3.44 16.70
N LYS A 106 -4.83 4.73 16.40
CA LYS A 106 -6.16 5.34 16.54
C LYS A 106 -7.18 4.67 15.61
N PHE A 107 -6.79 4.35 14.38
CA PHE A 107 -7.64 3.73 13.39
C PHE A 107 -8.02 2.31 13.81
N LEU A 108 -7.03 1.50 14.24
CA LEU A 108 -7.25 0.16 14.77
C LEU A 108 -8.23 0.18 15.95
N LEU A 109 -7.96 1.01 16.96
CA LEU A 109 -8.75 1.08 18.19
C LEU A 109 -10.20 1.54 17.96
N ASN A 110 -10.45 2.34 16.93
CA ASN A 110 -11.79 2.83 16.57
C ASN A 110 -12.50 1.95 15.51
N SER A 111 -11.99 0.75 15.26
CA SER A 111 -12.56 -0.20 14.30
C SER A 111 -13.11 -1.46 14.99
N GLU A 112 -13.60 -2.43 14.21
CA GLU A 112 -14.01 -3.73 14.74
C GLU A 112 -12.84 -4.72 14.95
N ILE A 113 -11.62 -4.37 14.52
CA ILE A 113 -10.42 -5.19 14.66
C ILE A 113 -10.15 -5.62 16.10
N PRO A 114 -10.14 -4.73 17.13
CA PRO A 114 -9.90 -5.15 18.51
C PRO A 114 -10.89 -6.21 18.99
N MET A 115 -12.15 -6.07 18.58
CA MET A 115 -13.20 -7.03 18.93
C MET A 115 -12.99 -8.38 18.24
N ILE A 116 -12.58 -8.38 16.97
CA ILE A 116 -12.23 -9.61 16.22
C ILE A 116 -11.05 -10.30 16.91
N LEU A 117 -9.95 -9.59 17.15
CA LEU A 117 -8.76 -10.15 17.81
C LEU A 117 -9.10 -10.76 19.17
N LYS A 118 -9.91 -10.07 19.97
CA LYS A 118 -10.34 -10.54 21.30
C LYS A 118 -11.13 -11.85 21.23
N ARG A 119 -11.99 -12.06 20.22
CA ARG A 119 -12.72 -13.34 20.03
C ARG A 119 -11.77 -14.53 19.84
N HIS A 120 -10.60 -14.25 19.27
CA HIS A 120 -9.56 -15.24 19.00
C HIS A 120 -8.44 -15.25 20.05
N ASN A 121 -8.70 -14.68 21.24
CA ASN A 121 -7.74 -14.59 22.35
C ASN A 121 -6.44 -13.85 22.01
N LEU A 122 -6.51 -12.86 21.12
CA LEU A 122 -5.43 -11.93 20.79
C LEU A 122 -5.79 -10.52 21.24
N SER A 123 -4.79 -9.72 21.59
CA SER A 123 -4.96 -8.27 21.79
C SER A 123 -4.36 -7.49 20.63
N ILE A 124 -4.72 -6.20 20.50
CA ILE A 124 -4.04 -5.30 19.56
C ILE A 124 -2.57 -5.19 19.92
N ASP A 125 -2.26 -4.97 21.20
CA ASP A 125 -0.87 -4.80 21.66
C ASP A 125 -0.01 -6.03 21.35
N ASP A 126 -0.59 -7.24 21.45
CA ASP A 126 0.08 -8.48 21.04
C ASP A 126 0.45 -8.50 19.54
N VAL A 127 -0.41 -7.93 18.71
CA VAL A 127 -0.29 -7.92 17.25
C VAL A 127 0.53 -6.73 16.77
N THR A 128 0.63 -5.63 17.52
CA THR A 128 1.32 -4.40 17.09
C THR A 128 2.63 -4.14 17.85
N ALA A 129 3.02 -5.00 18.80
CA ALA A 129 4.30 -4.89 19.49
C ALA A 129 5.50 -4.95 18.53
N GLU A 130 6.34 -3.92 18.52
CA GLU A 130 7.51 -3.82 17.62
C GLU A 130 8.47 -5.03 17.73
N THR A 131 8.59 -5.64 18.91
CA THR A 131 9.48 -6.79 19.14
C THR A 131 9.03 -8.09 18.46
N SER A 132 7.80 -8.14 17.94
CA SER A 132 7.29 -9.28 17.17
C SER A 132 7.36 -9.10 15.65
N HIS A 133 7.83 -7.95 15.13
CA HIS A 133 7.73 -7.59 13.70
C HIS A 133 9.07 -7.48 12.98
N THR A 134 9.93 -8.47 13.14
CA THR A 134 11.27 -8.44 12.58
C THR A 134 11.33 -8.59 11.06
N LEU A 135 10.26 -9.00 10.39
CA LEU A 135 10.21 -9.25 8.95
C LEU A 135 9.24 -8.31 8.22
N LEU A 136 8.21 -7.79 8.90
CA LEU A 136 7.21 -6.92 8.28
C LEU A 136 7.82 -5.64 7.68
N GLU A 137 8.56 -4.90 8.51
CA GLU A 137 9.09 -3.58 8.16
C GLU A 137 10.50 -3.39 8.72
N LYS A 138 11.37 -2.75 7.93
CA LYS A 138 12.77 -2.48 8.24
C LYS A 138 13.23 -1.17 7.60
N ASP A 139 14.13 -0.48 8.28
CA ASP A 139 14.84 0.67 7.73
C ASP A 139 15.57 0.30 6.44
N PHE A 140 15.70 1.27 5.53
CA PHE A 140 16.55 1.09 4.35
C PHE A 140 18.02 0.90 4.78
N PRO A 141 18.77 -0.02 4.13
CA PRO A 141 18.45 -0.75 2.90
C PRO A 141 17.87 -2.17 3.12
N ASP A 142 17.54 -2.56 4.35
CA ASP A 142 17.23 -3.95 4.71
C ASP A 142 15.91 -4.43 4.13
N LEU A 143 15.84 -5.71 3.72
CA LEU A 143 14.63 -6.29 3.15
C LEU A 143 13.53 -6.45 4.21
N CYS A 144 12.30 -6.11 3.83
CA CYS A 144 11.10 -6.35 4.61
C CYS A 144 9.96 -6.85 3.72
N ALA A 145 8.94 -7.45 4.34
CA ALA A 145 7.82 -8.06 3.62
C ALA A 145 6.95 -7.04 2.87
N ASP A 146 6.74 -5.86 3.45
CA ASP A 146 6.05 -4.75 2.76
C ASP A 146 6.78 -4.39 1.44
N ARG A 147 8.07 -4.08 1.53
CA ARG A 147 8.90 -3.71 0.38
C ARG A 147 8.98 -4.79 -0.69
N LEU A 148 9.12 -6.04 -0.27
CA LEU A 148 9.16 -7.17 -1.19
C LEU A 148 7.81 -7.36 -1.89
N ASP A 149 6.68 -7.22 -1.19
CA ASP A 149 5.37 -7.33 -1.84
C ASP A 149 5.21 -6.27 -2.92
N TYR A 150 5.34 -4.98 -2.60
CA TYR A 150 5.11 -3.96 -3.63
C TYR A 150 6.15 -4.04 -4.75
N PHE A 151 7.39 -4.49 -4.48
CA PHE A 151 8.37 -4.76 -5.53
C PHE A 151 7.86 -5.79 -6.54
N TYR A 152 7.48 -6.99 -6.09
CA TYR A 152 7.01 -8.04 -7.00
C TYR A 152 5.66 -7.67 -7.61
N ARG A 153 4.74 -7.12 -6.82
CA ARG A 153 3.39 -6.78 -7.24
C ARG A 153 3.38 -5.69 -8.28
N ASP A 154 4.09 -4.59 -8.03
CA ASP A 154 4.08 -3.47 -8.96
C ASP A 154 4.83 -3.84 -10.24
N LEU A 155 6.04 -4.39 -10.14
CA LEU A 155 6.84 -4.70 -11.32
C LEU A 155 6.24 -5.80 -12.21
N THR A 156 5.53 -6.77 -11.63
CA THR A 156 4.76 -7.73 -12.44
C THR A 156 3.54 -7.09 -13.07
N HIS A 157 2.83 -6.23 -12.32
CA HIS A 157 1.63 -5.54 -12.78
C HIS A 157 1.90 -4.59 -13.95
N ILE A 158 3.05 -3.89 -13.94
CA ILE A 158 3.49 -3.02 -15.04
C ILE A 158 4.37 -3.74 -16.07
N HIS A 159 4.46 -5.07 -16.00
CA HIS A 159 5.21 -5.93 -16.94
C HIS A 159 6.72 -5.59 -17.08
N LYS A 160 7.34 -5.08 -16.02
CA LYS A 160 8.80 -4.89 -15.93
C LYS A 160 9.53 -6.19 -15.63
N ILE A 161 8.88 -7.07 -14.87
CA ILE A 161 9.31 -8.46 -14.67
C ILE A 161 8.13 -9.38 -14.98
N SER A 162 8.40 -10.58 -15.48
CA SER A 162 7.40 -11.62 -15.65
C SER A 162 7.04 -12.27 -14.31
N ILE A 163 5.89 -12.95 -14.27
CA ILE A 163 5.48 -13.71 -13.09
C ILE A 163 6.45 -14.86 -12.78
N ASP A 164 7.03 -15.50 -13.81
CA ASP A 164 8.00 -16.59 -13.66
C ASP A 164 9.31 -16.07 -13.06
N GLU A 165 9.79 -14.89 -13.49
CA GLU A 165 10.97 -14.24 -12.90
C GLU A 165 10.71 -13.87 -11.44
N ALA A 166 9.53 -13.33 -11.12
CA ALA A 166 9.14 -13.03 -9.75
C ALA A 166 9.11 -14.31 -8.89
N HIS A 167 8.50 -15.40 -9.37
CA HIS A 167 8.44 -16.68 -8.65
C HIS A 167 9.82 -17.30 -8.45
N ASN A 168 10.68 -17.26 -9.47
CA ASN A 168 12.05 -17.73 -9.36
C ASN A 168 12.81 -16.94 -8.30
N ASN A 169 12.72 -15.61 -8.33
CA ASN A 169 13.40 -14.75 -7.35
C ASN A 169 12.85 -14.92 -5.93
N LEU A 170 11.53 -15.03 -5.76
CA LEU A 170 10.88 -15.38 -4.49
C LEU A 170 11.35 -16.73 -3.94
N GLY A 171 11.72 -17.67 -4.82
CA GLY A 171 12.27 -18.99 -4.46
C GLY A 171 13.58 -18.94 -3.69
N HIS A 172 14.32 -17.83 -3.80
CA HIS A 172 15.62 -17.62 -3.18
C HIS A 172 15.56 -16.84 -1.87
N LEU A 173 14.36 -16.44 -1.41
CA LEU A 173 14.21 -15.76 -0.13
C LEU A 173 14.38 -16.74 1.03
N ILE A 174 15.29 -16.42 1.95
CA ILE A 174 15.54 -17.15 3.18
C ILE A 174 15.48 -16.21 4.39
N ILE A 175 15.37 -16.78 5.59
CA ILE A 175 15.55 -16.04 6.84
C ILE A 175 16.80 -16.54 7.56
N MET A 176 17.65 -15.60 7.95
CA MET A 176 18.72 -15.83 8.91
C MET A 176 18.74 -14.71 9.93
N ASN A 177 18.87 -15.03 11.22
CA ASN A 177 18.93 -14.06 12.31
C ASN A 177 17.80 -13.01 12.30
N ASN A 178 16.58 -13.42 11.96
CA ASN A 178 15.40 -12.55 11.82
C ASN A 178 15.54 -11.46 10.74
N GLU A 179 16.31 -11.74 9.70
CA GLU A 179 16.46 -10.89 8.51
C GLU A 179 16.08 -11.68 7.26
N ILE A 180 15.42 -11.01 6.31
CA ILE A 180 15.13 -11.59 5.00
C ILE A 180 16.35 -11.40 4.11
N LEU A 181 16.85 -12.48 3.52
CA LEU A 181 18.01 -12.49 2.64
C LEU A 181 17.73 -13.27 1.35
N PHE A 182 18.63 -13.15 0.37
CA PHE A 182 18.69 -14.03 -0.78
C PHE A 182 19.80 -15.06 -0.60
N ASP A 183 19.52 -16.34 -0.86
CA ASP A 183 20.52 -17.42 -0.81
C ASP A 183 21.37 -17.53 -2.08
N ASP A 184 20.98 -16.85 -3.15
CA ASP A 184 21.69 -16.79 -4.43
C ASP A 184 22.07 -15.34 -4.81
N ILE A 185 23.31 -15.16 -5.25
CA ILE A 185 23.84 -13.85 -5.62
C ILE A 185 23.17 -13.26 -6.87
N ASN A 186 22.75 -14.10 -7.82
CA ASN A 186 22.07 -13.60 -9.02
C ASN A 186 20.64 -13.19 -8.70
N ALA A 187 19.96 -13.90 -7.79
CA ALA A 187 18.67 -13.49 -7.24
C ALA A 187 18.77 -12.15 -6.50
N ALA A 188 19.80 -11.97 -5.65
CA ALA A 188 20.05 -10.70 -4.98
C ALA A 188 20.28 -9.55 -5.97
N LYS A 189 21.12 -9.78 -7.00
CA LYS A 189 21.37 -8.81 -8.07
C LYS A 189 20.11 -8.50 -8.87
N PHE A 190 19.31 -9.51 -9.21
CA PHE A 190 18.05 -9.34 -9.91
C PHE A 190 17.13 -8.40 -9.15
N PHE A 191 16.95 -8.62 -7.85
CA PHE A 191 16.16 -7.73 -7.00
C PHE A 191 16.74 -6.31 -7.01
N ALA A 192 18.03 -6.15 -6.70
CA ALA A 192 18.65 -4.84 -6.56
C ALA A 192 18.59 -4.00 -7.85
N PHE A 193 18.85 -4.60 -9.02
CA PHE A 193 18.78 -3.89 -10.30
C PHE A 193 17.34 -3.52 -10.67
N ASN A 194 16.40 -4.46 -10.56
CA ASN A 194 15.01 -4.18 -10.88
C ASN A 194 14.36 -3.20 -9.89
N TYR A 195 14.80 -3.19 -8.63
CA TYR A 195 14.30 -2.24 -7.64
C TYR A 195 14.77 -0.83 -7.98
N CYS A 196 16.05 -0.67 -8.34
CA CYS A 196 16.59 0.61 -8.82
C CYS A 196 15.84 1.11 -10.06
N GLU A 197 15.58 0.23 -11.03
CA GLU A 197 14.86 0.58 -12.26
C GLU A 197 13.38 0.86 -12.02
N GLY A 198 12.72 0.12 -11.12
CA GLY A 198 11.36 0.38 -10.66
C GLY A 198 11.24 1.74 -9.99
N ASN A 199 12.21 2.09 -9.15
CA ASN A 199 12.26 3.40 -8.52
C ASN A 199 12.37 4.52 -9.57
N LYS A 200 13.32 4.42 -10.50
CA LYS A 200 13.51 5.47 -11.52
C LYS A 200 12.35 5.59 -12.51
N THR A 201 11.79 4.45 -12.93
CA THR A 201 10.85 4.42 -14.07
C THR A 201 9.39 4.30 -13.65
N PHE A 202 9.11 4.17 -12.36
CA PHE A 202 7.75 4.04 -11.85
C PHE A 202 7.51 4.78 -10.53
N TRP A 203 8.09 4.33 -9.41
CA TRP A 203 7.74 4.90 -8.09
C TRP A 203 8.15 6.38 -7.96
N ALA A 204 9.31 6.75 -8.50
CA ALA A 204 9.80 8.12 -8.55
C ALA A 204 9.71 8.74 -9.96
N ASP A 205 8.90 8.16 -10.85
CA ASP A 205 8.68 8.72 -12.18
C ASP A 205 8.04 10.12 -12.05
N THR A 206 8.59 11.09 -12.80
CA THR A 206 8.18 12.50 -12.72
C THR A 206 6.69 12.68 -13.02
N LYS A 207 6.10 11.86 -13.90
CA LYS A 207 4.67 11.94 -14.23
C LYS A 207 3.81 11.42 -13.09
N ILE A 208 4.23 10.32 -12.44
CA ILE A 208 3.58 9.78 -11.24
C ILE A 208 3.60 10.83 -10.11
N ILE A 209 4.76 11.43 -9.83
CA ILE A 209 4.91 12.47 -8.79
C ILE A 209 4.10 13.73 -9.14
N MET A 210 4.08 14.15 -10.41
CA MET A 210 3.31 15.30 -10.87
C MET A 210 1.82 15.10 -10.56
N PHE A 211 1.23 13.96 -10.92
CA PHE A 211 -0.18 13.72 -10.63
C PHE A 211 -0.46 13.70 -9.12
N MET A 212 0.38 13.05 -8.32
CA MET A 212 0.25 13.06 -6.85
C MET A 212 0.26 14.49 -6.30
N THR A 213 1.19 15.33 -6.77
CA THR A 213 1.31 16.73 -6.38
C THR A 213 0.06 17.53 -6.75
N MET A 214 -0.44 17.37 -7.97
CA MET A 214 -1.66 18.07 -8.41
C MET A 214 -2.90 17.65 -7.61
N MET A 215 -3.00 16.35 -7.28
CA MET A 215 -4.08 15.88 -6.41
C MET A 215 -3.94 16.42 -4.99
N ALA A 216 -2.72 16.53 -4.48
CA ALA A 216 -2.45 17.11 -3.17
C ALA A 216 -2.88 18.59 -3.11
N GLU A 217 -2.64 19.36 -4.17
CA GLU A 217 -3.14 20.74 -4.26
C GLU A 217 -4.67 20.80 -4.24
N ILE A 218 -5.35 19.91 -4.97
CA ILE A 218 -6.81 19.83 -4.97
C ILE A 218 -7.35 19.50 -3.58
N ILE A 219 -6.78 18.50 -2.91
CA ILE A 219 -7.17 18.12 -1.54
C ILE A 219 -6.86 19.26 -0.57
N GLY A 220 -5.73 19.93 -0.71
CA GLY A 220 -5.36 21.09 0.11
C GLY A 220 -6.36 22.25 0.00
N ILE A 221 -6.84 22.55 -1.21
CA ILE A 221 -7.90 23.54 -1.43
C ILE A 221 -9.21 23.07 -0.82
N ALA A 222 -9.58 21.80 -1.02
CA ALA A 222 -10.81 21.24 -0.46
C ALA A 222 -10.83 21.30 1.07
N LEU A 223 -9.71 21.01 1.74
CA LEU A 223 -9.54 21.16 3.19
C LEU A 223 -9.63 22.63 3.62
N LYS A 224 -8.90 23.53 2.93
CA LYS A 224 -8.92 24.97 3.22
C LYS A 224 -10.32 25.57 3.10
N ASN A 225 -11.07 25.17 2.08
CA ASN A 225 -12.43 25.64 1.81
C ASN A 225 -13.49 24.87 2.62
N LYS A 226 -13.09 23.91 3.48
CA LYS A 226 -13.96 23.07 4.30
C LYS A 226 -14.98 22.25 3.48
N ILE A 227 -14.62 21.90 2.24
CA ILE A 227 -15.37 20.98 1.38
C ILE A 227 -15.23 19.55 1.93
N ILE A 228 -14.04 19.22 2.44
CA ILE A 228 -13.76 18.01 3.21
C ILE A 228 -13.06 18.38 4.51
N SER A 229 -13.13 17.50 5.48
CA SER A 229 -12.33 17.50 6.70
C SER A 229 -11.16 16.50 6.60
N GLU A 230 -10.18 16.59 7.50
CA GLU A 230 -9.10 15.60 7.60
C GLU A 230 -9.64 14.18 7.87
N GLY A 231 -10.76 14.07 8.58
CA GLY A 231 -11.43 12.79 8.81
C GLY A 231 -11.99 12.15 7.54
N ASP A 232 -12.41 12.96 6.57
CA ASP A 232 -12.93 12.44 5.29
C ASP A 232 -11.85 11.77 4.45
N LEU A 233 -10.56 12.05 4.71
CA LEU A 233 -9.45 11.35 4.07
C LEU A 233 -9.40 9.87 4.42
N PHE A 234 -10.06 9.41 5.50
CA PHE A 234 -10.13 7.99 5.87
C PHE A 234 -11.32 7.24 5.24
N LEU A 235 -12.06 7.89 4.32
CA LEU A 235 -13.06 7.26 3.48
C LEU A 235 -12.36 6.47 2.34
N THR A 236 -12.90 6.50 1.13
CA THR A 236 -12.37 5.79 -0.04
C THR A 236 -12.14 6.77 -1.20
N ASP A 237 -11.30 6.39 -2.15
CA ASP A 237 -10.91 7.24 -3.28
C ASP A 237 -12.15 7.81 -4.00
N ASP A 238 -13.14 6.95 -4.27
CA ASP A 238 -14.36 7.32 -4.99
C ASP A 238 -15.29 8.24 -4.18
N VAL A 239 -15.32 8.10 -2.86
CA VAL A 239 -16.16 8.92 -1.97
C VAL A 239 -15.55 10.31 -1.84
N VAL A 240 -14.25 10.39 -1.54
CA VAL A 240 -13.56 11.69 -1.43
C VAL A 240 -13.59 12.42 -2.77
N LEU A 241 -13.33 11.73 -3.88
CA LEU A 241 -13.41 12.33 -5.21
C LEU A 241 -14.80 12.92 -5.49
N ARG A 242 -15.86 12.22 -5.09
CA ARG A 242 -17.24 12.64 -5.31
C ARG A 242 -17.58 13.89 -4.50
N ILE A 243 -17.26 13.91 -3.21
CA ILE A 243 -17.47 15.08 -2.36
C ILE A 243 -16.78 16.31 -2.96
N ILE A 244 -15.51 16.14 -3.37
CA ILE A 244 -14.73 17.22 -3.99
C ILE A 244 -15.37 17.69 -5.30
N LYS A 245 -15.77 16.78 -6.20
CA LYS A 245 -16.37 17.14 -7.49
C LYS A 245 -17.76 17.78 -7.36
N ASP A 246 -18.58 17.29 -6.44
CA ASP A 246 -19.94 17.78 -6.23
C ASP A 246 -19.99 19.16 -5.56
N SER A 247 -18.88 19.60 -4.94
CA SER A 247 -18.74 20.96 -4.40
C SER A 247 -18.86 22.06 -5.47
N ALA A 248 -18.63 21.71 -6.74
CA ALA A 248 -18.57 22.63 -7.88
C ALA A 248 -17.60 23.82 -7.70
N ASP A 249 -16.60 23.70 -6.80
CA ASP A 249 -15.58 24.73 -6.57
C ASP A 249 -14.79 25.04 -7.86
N GLU A 250 -14.73 26.33 -8.21
CA GLU A 250 -14.19 26.77 -9.50
C GLU A 250 -12.67 26.51 -9.62
N GLU A 251 -11.91 26.70 -8.53
CA GLU A 251 -10.46 26.49 -8.54
C GLU A 251 -10.14 25.00 -8.64
N ILE A 252 -10.83 24.17 -7.87
CA ILE A 252 -10.72 22.71 -7.92
C ILE A 252 -11.05 22.20 -9.33
N ASN A 253 -12.15 22.66 -9.91
CA ASN A 253 -12.57 22.26 -11.25
C ASN A 253 -11.57 22.68 -12.33
N LYS A 254 -10.90 23.84 -12.18
CA LYS A 254 -9.80 24.25 -13.07
C LYS A 254 -8.61 23.31 -12.95
N ARG A 255 -8.23 22.89 -11.74
CA ARG A 255 -7.10 21.96 -11.52
C ARG A 255 -7.36 20.57 -12.06
N PHE A 256 -8.57 20.02 -11.90
CA PHE A 256 -8.91 18.70 -12.45
C PHE A 256 -8.73 18.61 -13.97
N LYS A 257 -8.87 19.71 -14.73
CA LYS A 257 -8.64 19.73 -16.18
C LYS A 257 -7.22 19.37 -16.57
N TRP A 258 -6.26 19.49 -15.64
CA TRP A 258 -4.87 19.15 -15.87
C TRP A 258 -4.58 17.68 -15.54
N ILE A 259 -5.43 16.97 -14.79
CA ILE A 259 -5.22 15.55 -14.48
C ILE A 259 -5.68 14.72 -15.69
N ARG A 260 -4.79 14.57 -16.68
CA ARG A 260 -5.06 13.88 -17.95
C ARG A 260 -3.85 13.06 -18.42
N GLU A 261 -4.13 11.97 -19.10
CA GLU A 261 -3.11 10.98 -19.53
C GLU A 261 -2.20 11.52 -20.64
N ASP A 262 -2.71 12.41 -21.48
CA ASP A 262 -2.05 12.97 -22.66
C ASP A 262 -1.02 14.06 -22.35
N LEU A 263 -0.78 14.38 -21.07
CA LEU A 263 0.26 15.32 -20.68
C LEU A 263 1.66 14.81 -21.05
N ILE A 264 2.40 15.65 -21.75
CA ILE A 264 3.82 15.48 -22.08
C ILE A 264 4.61 16.41 -21.17
N LEU A 265 5.43 15.83 -20.31
CA LEU A 265 6.40 16.56 -19.50
C LEU A 265 7.59 16.94 -20.37
N LYS A 266 7.99 18.21 -20.29
CA LYS A 266 9.27 18.69 -20.80
C LYS A 266 10.05 19.17 -19.59
N GLU A 267 11.17 18.52 -19.31
CA GLU A 267 12.15 19.06 -18.39
C GLU A 267 12.83 20.24 -19.11
N ASP A 268 12.86 21.39 -18.45
CA ASP A 268 13.65 22.52 -18.96
C ASP A 268 15.13 22.11 -18.92
N GLU A 269 15.85 22.32 -20.03
CA GLU A 269 17.29 22.06 -20.17
C GLU A 269 18.14 22.86 -19.18
#